data_AF-A0AAD3NC01-F1
#
_entry.id   AF-A0AAD3NC01-F1
#
_cell.length_a   1.000
_cell.length_b   1.000
_cell.length_c   1.000
_cell.angle_alpha   90.00
_cell.angle_beta   90.00
_cell.angle_gamma   90.00
#
_symmetry.space_group_name_H-M   'P 1'
#
loop_
_entity.id
_entity.type
_entity.pdbx_description
1 polymer ?
#
loop_
_entity_poly.entity_id
_entity_poly.type
_entity_poly.pdbx_seq_one_letter_code
_entity_poly.pdbx_strand_id
1 'polypeptide(L)'
;MFVKRHYGVSKPEAYRLPPHRRPGSDQTGNGRSASAAGPSFQYGIMFDAGSTGTRVHIFKFQIENQEAPKLAQETFRAIKPGLSAYADDPQKCTSGIVELLEVAKSSVPPSVWNSTPVVLKATAGLRLLPGEKADHLLDRVRALFLESPFLSRDDSVSIMDGTDEGISTWITVNFLTGGLHNADSPTVGMLDLGGGSTQITFSPQDE
;
A
#
# COMPACT_ATOMS: atom_id res chain seq x y z
N MET A 1 18.22 3.16 7.76
CA MET A 1 16.94 2.82 8.40
C MET A 1 17.21 1.86 9.55
N PHE A 2 16.88 2.25 10.78
CA PHE A 2 17.05 1.40 11.96
C PHE A 2 15.68 1.06 12.55
N VAL A 3 15.41 -0.24 12.70
CA VAL A 3 14.21 -0.76 13.38
C VAL A 3 14.69 -1.61 14.54
N LYS A 4 14.42 -1.19 15.77
CA LYS A 4 14.84 -1.94 16.97
C LYS A 4 13.78 -3.02 17.28
N ARG A 5 14.11 -4.28 17.00
CA ARG A 5 13.32 -5.46 17.41
C ARG A 5 13.82 -6.01 18.75
N HIS A 6 12.91 -6.40 19.64
CA HIS A 6 13.12 -7.30 20.79
C HIS A 6 12.12 -8.46 20.56
N TYR A 7 12.41 -9.77 20.42
CA TYR A 7 13.53 -10.68 20.72
C TYR A 7 13.59 -11.82 19.66
N GLY A 8 14.71 -12.56 19.59
CA GLY A 8 14.79 -13.92 19.01
C GLY A 8 15.82 -14.08 17.89
N VAL A 9 16.91 -14.80 18.17
CA VAL A 9 18.12 -14.93 17.33
C VAL A 9 17.87 -15.71 16.03
N SER A 10 17.94 -15.03 14.89
CA SER A 10 18.56 -15.51 13.64
C SER A 10 18.73 -14.35 12.66
N LYS A 11 19.93 -14.20 12.08
CA LYS A 11 20.26 -13.12 11.13
C LYS A 11 19.70 -13.45 9.73
N PRO A 12 18.98 -12.54 9.06
CA PRO A 12 18.83 -12.59 7.61
C PRO A 12 20.00 -11.85 6.91
N GLU A 13 20.36 -12.33 5.73
CA GLU A 13 21.35 -11.73 4.83
C GLU A 13 20.96 -10.31 4.38
N ALA A 14 21.97 -9.44 4.24
CA ALA A 14 21.79 -8.06 3.82
C ALA A 14 21.45 -7.98 2.33
N TYR A 15 20.27 -7.42 2.02
CA TYR A 15 19.88 -7.04 0.66
C TYR A 15 20.83 -5.95 0.14
N ARG A 16 21.49 -6.19 -1.01
CA ARG A 16 22.32 -5.19 -1.70
C ARG A 16 21.50 -4.47 -2.76
N LEU A 17 21.52 -3.14 -2.73
CA LEU A 17 20.97 -2.32 -3.81
C LEU A 17 21.83 -2.45 -5.09
N PRO A 18 21.21 -2.52 -6.29
CA PRO A 18 21.94 -2.44 -7.56
C PRO A 18 22.63 -1.07 -7.73
N PRO A 19 23.75 -1.01 -8.47
CA PRO A 19 24.48 0.25 -8.66
C PRO A 19 23.70 1.25 -9.52
N HIS A 20 23.66 2.51 -9.07
CA HIS A 20 23.14 3.64 -9.83
C HIS A 20 23.98 3.91 -11.09
N ARG A 21 23.35 3.81 -12.26
CA ARG A 21 23.93 4.25 -13.54
C ARG A 21 23.63 5.74 -13.72
N ARG A 22 24.66 6.60 -13.74
CA ARG A 22 24.51 8.02 -14.09
C ARG A 22 24.14 8.17 -15.57
N PRO A 23 23.11 8.95 -15.95
CA PRO A 23 22.87 9.28 -17.35
C PRO A 23 23.94 10.27 -17.84
N GLY A 24 24.60 9.92 -18.95
CA GLY A 24 25.49 10.83 -19.67
C GLY A 24 24.69 11.93 -20.37
N SER A 25 25.29 13.10 -20.43
CA SER A 25 24.80 14.26 -21.18
C SER A 25 24.88 13.99 -22.67
N ASP A 26 23.75 14.07 -23.38
CA ASP A 26 23.76 14.36 -24.81
C ASP A 26 22.60 15.30 -25.17
N GLN A 27 22.96 16.51 -25.58
CA GLN A 27 22.07 17.52 -26.12
C GLN A 27 21.87 17.24 -27.61
N THR A 28 20.66 16.93 -28.03
CA THR A 28 20.18 17.34 -29.37
C THR A 28 18.70 17.68 -29.28
N GLY A 29 18.38 18.91 -29.68
CA GLY A 29 17.03 19.45 -29.61
C GLY A 29 16.10 18.88 -30.67
N ASN A 30 14.83 18.76 -30.31
CA ASN A 30 13.76 18.96 -31.29
C ASN A 30 12.50 19.45 -30.58
N GLY A 31 12.01 20.62 -31.00
CA GLY A 31 10.83 21.26 -30.43
C GLY A 31 9.58 20.41 -30.65
N ARG A 32 8.96 19.99 -29.56
CA ARG A 32 7.57 19.53 -29.55
C ARG A 32 6.75 20.49 -28.69
N SER A 33 5.80 21.14 -29.35
CA SER A 33 4.75 21.92 -28.74
C SER A 33 4.15 21.15 -27.57
N ALA A 34 4.42 21.61 -26.35
CA ALA A 34 3.79 21.07 -25.15
C ALA A 34 2.31 21.43 -25.21
N SER A 35 1.48 20.48 -25.63
CA SER A 35 0.07 20.52 -25.27
C SER A 35 0.03 20.59 -23.74
N ALA A 36 -0.53 21.65 -23.18
CA ALA A 36 -0.81 21.74 -21.75
C ALA A 36 -1.84 20.65 -21.42
N ALA A 37 -1.36 19.43 -21.18
CA ALA A 37 -2.17 18.34 -20.68
C ALA A 37 -2.67 18.80 -19.31
N GLY A 38 -3.99 18.86 -19.15
CA GLY A 38 -4.59 19.12 -17.85
C GLY A 38 -4.12 18.10 -16.80
N PRO A 39 -4.43 18.33 -15.52
CA PRO A 39 -3.98 17.45 -14.45
C PRO A 39 -4.37 15.99 -14.75
N SER A 40 -3.39 15.09 -14.71
CA SER A 40 -3.61 13.67 -14.92
C SER A 40 -3.97 13.02 -13.59
N PHE A 41 -4.95 12.12 -13.58
CA PHE A 41 -5.38 11.45 -12.35
C PHE A 41 -4.96 9.98 -12.37
N GLN A 42 -4.43 9.52 -11.24
CA GLN A 42 -4.15 8.12 -10.98
C GLN A 42 -4.97 7.63 -9.80
N TYR A 43 -5.25 6.33 -9.77
CA TYR A 43 -6.06 5.70 -8.75
C TYR A 43 -5.28 4.57 -8.09
N GLY A 44 -5.57 4.29 -6.82
CA GLY A 44 -5.06 3.12 -6.11
C GLY A 44 -6.10 2.61 -5.13
N ILE A 45 -6.24 1.29 -5.04
CA ILE A 45 -7.20 0.62 -4.17
C ILE A 45 -6.44 -0.17 -3.11
N MET A 46 -6.66 0.18 -1.85
CA MET A 46 -5.99 -0.44 -0.70
C MET A 46 -7.02 -1.06 0.23
N PHE A 47 -6.95 -2.37 0.40
CA PHE A 47 -7.70 -3.11 1.39
C PHE A 47 -6.86 -3.26 2.66
N ASP A 48 -7.43 -2.88 3.79
CA ASP A 48 -6.89 -3.15 5.13
C ASP A 48 -7.74 -4.26 5.77
N ALA A 49 -7.13 -5.44 5.90
CA ALA A 49 -7.75 -6.58 6.57
C ALA A 49 -7.34 -6.62 8.05
N GLY A 50 -8.12 -5.91 8.85
CA GLY A 50 -8.04 -5.90 10.31
C GLY A 50 -8.68 -7.12 10.97
N SER A 51 -8.36 -7.33 12.25
CA SER A 51 -8.96 -8.39 13.07
C SER A 51 -10.46 -8.23 13.29
N THR A 52 -10.96 -7.00 13.34
CA THR A 52 -12.36 -6.66 13.66
C THR A 52 -13.20 -6.31 12.45
N GLY A 53 -12.57 -6.06 11.30
CA GLY A 53 -13.24 -5.64 10.08
C GLY A 53 -12.26 -5.52 8.91
N THR A 54 -12.82 -5.53 7.71
CA THR A 54 -12.07 -5.32 6.47
C THR A 54 -12.50 -3.99 5.88
N ARG A 55 -11.53 -3.19 5.43
CA ARG A 55 -11.74 -1.83 4.90
C ARG A 55 -11.19 -1.74 3.50
N VAL A 56 -11.76 -0.86 2.69
CA VAL A 56 -11.21 -0.45 1.40
C VAL A 56 -11.07 1.06 1.37
N HIS A 57 -9.93 1.52 0.88
CA HIS A 57 -9.59 2.90 0.59
C HIS A 57 -9.34 3.00 -0.92
N ILE A 58 -10.06 3.89 -1.60
CA ILE A 58 -9.84 4.22 -3.00
C ILE A 58 -9.29 5.63 -3.06
N PHE A 59 -8.01 5.74 -3.37
CA PHE A 59 -7.33 7.01 -3.49
C PHE A 59 -7.34 7.49 -4.93
N LYS A 60 -7.64 8.77 -5.13
CA LYS A 60 -7.47 9.49 -6.38
C LYS A 60 -6.36 10.52 -6.19
N PHE A 61 -5.28 10.36 -6.93
CA PHE A 61 -4.15 11.27 -6.91
C PHE A 61 -4.15 12.14 -8.15
N GLN A 62 -3.94 13.44 -7.94
CA GLN A 62 -3.60 14.38 -9.00
C GLN A 62 -2.09 14.34 -9.21
N ILE A 63 -1.69 14.05 -10.44
CA ILE A 63 -0.30 13.98 -10.88
C ILE A 63 -0.03 15.19 -11.77
N GLU A 64 0.90 16.01 -11.32
CA GLU A 64 1.41 17.19 -12.02
C GLU A 64 2.87 16.94 -12.40
N ASN A 65 3.32 17.51 -13.52
CA ASN A 65 4.68 17.29 -14.00
C ASN A 65 5.70 17.81 -12.98
N GLN A 66 6.63 16.94 -12.58
CA GLN A 66 7.75 17.25 -11.67
C GLN A 66 7.35 17.60 -10.23
N GLU A 67 6.09 17.42 -9.84
CA GLU A 67 5.63 17.57 -8.45
C GLU A 67 5.27 16.23 -7.82
N ALA A 68 5.30 16.17 -6.49
CA ALA A 68 4.80 15.03 -5.76
C ALA A 68 3.28 14.84 -6.00
N PRO A 69 2.79 13.58 -6.07
CA PRO A 69 1.36 13.30 -6.18
C PRO A 69 0.56 14.02 -5.09
N LYS A 70 -0.57 14.63 -5.43
CA LYS A 70 -1.47 15.26 -4.45
C LYS A 70 -2.70 14.38 -4.28
N LEU A 71 -3.09 14.08 -3.04
CA LEU A 71 -4.34 13.36 -2.79
C LEU A 71 -5.52 14.28 -3.10
N ALA A 72 -6.26 13.96 -4.16
CA ALA A 72 -7.42 14.74 -4.59
C ALA A 72 -8.71 14.27 -3.92
N GLN A 73 -8.87 12.96 -3.74
CA GLN A 73 -10.04 12.36 -3.10
C GLN A 73 -9.70 10.99 -2.52
N GLU A 74 -10.38 10.66 -1.42
CA GLU A 74 -10.42 9.32 -0.86
C GLU A 74 -11.89 8.86 -0.78
N THR A 75 -12.16 7.62 -1.20
CA THR A 75 -13.41 6.93 -0.89
C THR A 75 -13.12 5.79 0.08
N PHE A 76 -13.91 5.72 1.16
CA PHE A 76 -13.71 4.76 2.24
C PHE A 76 -14.96 3.92 2.47
N ARG A 77 -14.77 2.61 2.65
CA ARG A 77 -15.83 1.69 3.10
C ARG A 77 -15.25 0.62 4.02
N ALA A 78 -16.02 0.23 5.03
CA ALA A 78 -15.66 -0.82 5.97
C ALA A 78 -16.82 -1.82 6.15
N ILE A 79 -16.47 -3.09 6.33
CA ILE A 79 -17.39 -4.19 6.65
C ILE A 79 -16.93 -4.95 7.87
N LYS A 80 -17.86 -5.69 8.48
CA LYS A 80 -17.63 -6.60 9.60
C LYS A 80 -18.33 -7.95 9.34
N PRO A 81 -17.81 -9.06 9.88
CA PRO A 81 -16.55 -9.19 10.64
C PRO A 81 -15.30 -9.08 9.74
N GLY A 82 -14.10 -9.06 10.35
CA GLY A 82 -12.83 -9.07 9.63
C GLY A 82 -12.49 -10.44 9.03
N LEU A 83 -11.46 -10.51 8.18
CA LEU A 83 -11.08 -11.75 7.48
C LEU A 83 -10.81 -12.93 8.42
N SER A 84 -10.23 -12.69 9.60
CA SER A 84 -9.91 -13.74 10.57
C SER A 84 -11.14 -14.49 11.10
N ALA A 85 -12.33 -13.89 11.03
CA ALA A 85 -13.57 -14.57 11.43
C ALA A 85 -13.98 -15.70 10.47
N TYR A 86 -13.39 -15.74 9.27
CA TYR A 86 -13.65 -16.75 8.25
C TYR A 86 -12.53 -17.79 8.15
N ALA A 87 -11.64 -17.88 9.14
CA ALA A 87 -10.47 -18.76 9.10
C ALA A 87 -10.80 -20.25 8.91
N ASP A 88 -11.99 -20.69 9.36
CA ASP A 88 -12.45 -22.08 9.19
C ASP A 88 -13.19 -22.32 7.88
N ASP A 89 -13.63 -21.26 7.20
CA ASP A 89 -14.35 -21.34 5.93
C ASP A 89 -14.04 -20.11 5.05
N PRO A 90 -12.88 -20.14 4.34
CA PRO A 90 -12.45 -19.01 3.51
C PRO A 90 -13.46 -18.58 2.45
N GLN A 91 -14.36 -19.46 2.02
CA GLN A 91 -15.36 -19.10 1.00
C GLN A 91 -16.33 -18.03 1.51
N LYS A 92 -16.61 -17.99 2.81
CA LYS A 92 -17.52 -17.00 3.41
C LYS A 92 -17.00 -15.56 3.33
N CYS A 93 -15.69 -15.33 3.15
CA CYS A 93 -15.17 -13.97 2.98
C CYS A 93 -15.51 -13.36 1.61
N THR A 94 -15.89 -14.20 0.63
CA THR A 94 -16.12 -13.80 -0.76
C THR A 94 -17.11 -12.65 -0.89
N SER A 95 -18.28 -12.76 -0.27
CA SER A 95 -19.34 -11.75 -0.40
C SER A 95 -18.89 -10.39 0.10
N GLY A 96 -18.16 -10.34 1.21
CA GLY A 96 -17.60 -9.11 1.77
C GLY A 96 -16.53 -8.48 0.88
N ILE A 97 -15.60 -9.27 0.35
CA ILE A 97 -14.57 -8.76 -0.56
C ILE A 97 -15.18 -8.26 -1.87
N VAL A 98 -16.17 -8.97 -2.41
CA VAL A 98 -16.92 -8.54 -3.61
C VAL A 98 -17.68 -7.25 -3.34
N GLU A 99 -18.36 -7.09 -2.20
CA GLU A 99 -19.02 -5.82 -1.83
C GLU A 99 -18.05 -4.64 -1.89
N LEU A 100 -16.85 -4.79 -1.33
CA LEU A 100 -15.82 -3.75 -1.32
C LEU A 100 -15.24 -3.50 -2.73
N LEU A 101 -15.08 -4.53 -3.56
CA LEU A 101 -14.67 -4.39 -4.96
C LEU A 101 -15.71 -3.62 -5.79
N GLU A 102 -17.01 -3.79 -5.52
CA GLU A 102 -18.07 -3.01 -6.18
C GLU A 102 -18.02 -1.52 -5.79
N VAL A 103 -17.63 -1.20 -4.55
CA VAL A 103 -17.35 0.20 -4.16
C VAL A 103 -16.17 0.74 -4.97
N ALA A 104 -15.13 -0.05 -5.19
CA ALA A 104 -14.01 0.36 -6.03
C ALA A 104 -14.42 0.58 -7.50
N LYS A 105 -15.22 -0.31 -8.08
CA LYS A 105 -15.74 -0.17 -9.45
C LYS A 105 -16.61 1.07 -9.64
N SER A 106 -17.42 1.43 -8.65
CA SER A 106 -18.23 2.65 -8.70
C SER A 106 -17.41 3.93 -8.51
N SER A 107 -16.25 3.85 -7.86
CA SER A 107 -15.38 5.00 -7.57
C SER A 107 -14.35 5.28 -8.66
N VAL A 108 -13.86 4.24 -9.35
CA VAL A 108 -12.81 4.36 -10.38
C VAL A 108 -13.44 4.34 -11.77
N PRO A 109 -13.09 5.27 -12.69
CA PRO A 109 -13.60 5.23 -14.06
C PRO A 109 -13.24 3.92 -14.79
N PRO A 110 -14.19 3.29 -15.53
CA PRO A 110 -13.93 2.02 -16.21
C PRO A 110 -12.73 2.03 -17.16
N SER A 111 -12.43 3.18 -17.77
CA SER A 111 -11.31 3.34 -18.71
C SER A 111 -9.92 3.13 -18.08
N VAL A 112 -9.81 3.13 -16.75
CA VAL A 112 -8.52 2.99 -16.04
C VAL A 112 -8.50 1.81 -15.08
N TRP A 113 -9.52 0.94 -15.08
CA TRP A 113 -9.58 -0.23 -14.19
C TRP A 113 -8.34 -1.12 -14.34
N ASN A 114 -7.97 -1.50 -15.57
CA ASN A 114 -6.86 -2.41 -15.85
C ASN A 114 -5.47 -1.88 -15.44
N SER A 115 -5.34 -0.58 -15.20
CA SER A 115 -4.11 0.08 -14.75
C SER A 115 -4.15 0.49 -13.28
N THR A 116 -5.31 0.36 -12.62
CA THR A 116 -5.48 0.75 -11.22
C THR A 116 -5.06 -0.42 -10.32
N PRO A 117 -3.98 -0.28 -9.52
CA PRO A 117 -3.54 -1.33 -8.62
C PRO A 117 -4.57 -1.57 -7.51
N VAL A 118 -4.83 -2.85 -7.23
CA VAL A 118 -5.60 -3.30 -6.07
C VAL A 118 -4.71 -4.14 -5.17
N VAL A 119 -4.62 -3.75 -3.89
CA VAL A 119 -3.73 -4.37 -2.90
C VAL A 119 -4.52 -4.65 -1.63
N LEU A 120 -4.27 -5.78 -0.99
CA LEU A 120 -4.75 -6.10 0.36
C LEU A 120 -3.55 -6.37 1.26
N LYS A 121 -3.53 -5.66 2.39
CA LYS A 121 -2.57 -5.89 3.47
C LYS A 121 -3.33 -6.29 4.73
N ALA A 122 -3.07 -7.52 5.16
CA ALA A 122 -3.61 -8.04 6.41
C ALA A 122 -2.70 -7.68 7.58
N THR A 123 -3.30 -7.37 8.72
CA THR A 123 -2.58 -6.96 9.93
C THR A 123 -2.48 -8.10 10.95
N ALA A 124 -2.13 -7.78 12.20
CA ALA A 124 -1.86 -8.73 13.27
C ALA A 124 -2.94 -9.82 13.47
N GLY A 125 -4.21 -9.55 13.18
CA GLY A 125 -5.29 -10.53 13.35
C GLY A 125 -5.09 -11.82 12.53
N LEU A 126 -4.56 -11.71 11.31
CA LEU A 126 -4.30 -12.88 10.46
C LEU A 126 -2.96 -13.54 10.78
N ARG A 127 -1.96 -12.78 11.27
CA ARG A 127 -0.65 -13.33 11.71
C ARG A 127 -0.79 -14.39 12.80
N LEU A 128 -1.83 -14.28 13.64
CA LEU A 128 -2.04 -15.13 14.81
C LEU A 128 -2.88 -16.38 14.51
N LEU A 129 -3.35 -16.57 13.28
CA LEU A 129 -4.10 -17.76 12.91
C LEU A 129 -3.17 -18.99 12.87
N PRO A 130 -3.60 -20.15 13.39
CA PRO A 130 -2.78 -21.36 13.39
C PRO A 130 -2.75 -22.03 12.01
N GLY A 131 -1.61 -22.65 11.69
CA GLY A 131 -1.43 -23.44 10.47
C GLY A 131 -1.57 -22.62 9.18
N GLU A 132 -2.12 -23.22 8.14
CA GLU A 132 -2.26 -22.63 6.80
C GLU A 132 -3.56 -21.82 6.61
N LYS A 133 -4.31 -21.56 7.70
CA LYS A 133 -5.60 -20.87 7.61
C LYS A 133 -5.49 -19.45 7.06
N ALA A 134 -4.43 -18.73 7.42
CA ALA A 134 -4.16 -17.41 6.89
C ALA A 134 -3.89 -17.48 5.38
N ASP A 135 -3.07 -18.43 4.93
CA ASP A 135 -2.72 -18.59 3.52
C ASP A 135 -3.95 -18.93 2.68
N HIS A 136 -4.80 -19.86 3.13
CA HIS A 136 -6.05 -20.18 2.44
C HIS A 136 -7.01 -18.98 2.32
N LEU A 137 -7.08 -18.12 3.33
CA LEU A 137 -7.84 -16.87 3.25
C LEU A 137 -7.25 -15.91 2.22
N LEU A 138 -5.94 -15.72 2.23
CA LEU A 138 -5.25 -14.83 1.30
C LEU A 138 -5.34 -15.35 -0.14
N ASP A 139 -5.22 -16.66 -0.36
CA ASP A 139 -5.41 -17.30 -1.67
C ASP A 139 -6.80 -17.08 -2.21
N ARG A 140 -7.82 -17.15 -1.35
CA ARG A 140 -9.19 -16.83 -1.76
C ARG A 140 -9.31 -15.37 -2.20
N VAL A 141 -8.69 -14.44 -1.48
CA VAL A 141 -8.65 -13.02 -1.88
C VAL A 141 -7.89 -12.83 -3.19
N ARG A 142 -6.74 -13.48 -3.37
CA ARG A 142 -5.95 -13.42 -4.63
C ARG A 142 -6.80 -13.85 -5.83
N ALA A 143 -7.53 -14.94 -5.71
CA ALA A 143 -8.45 -15.40 -6.75
C ALA A 143 -9.50 -14.33 -7.10
N LEU A 144 -10.12 -13.70 -6.10
CA LEU A 144 -11.11 -12.64 -6.32
C LEU A 144 -10.51 -11.38 -6.95
N PHE A 145 -9.26 -11.04 -6.63
CA PHE A 145 -8.56 -9.91 -7.23
C PHE A 145 -8.21 -10.19 -8.70
N LEU A 146 -7.80 -11.42 -9.02
CA LEU A 146 -7.55 -11.86 -10.40
C LEU A 146 -8.83 -11.91 -11.25
N GLU A 147 -9.98 -12.22 -10.64
CA GLU A 147 -11.29 -12.15 -11.30
C GLU A 147 -11.80 -10.71 -11.47
N SER A 148 -11.23 -9.75 -10.74
CA SER A 148 -11.59 -8.34 -10.81
C SER A 148 -10.97 -7.65 -12.04
N PRO A 149 -11.52 -6.51 -12.51
CA PRO A 149 -10.95 -5.78 -13.64
C PRO A 149 -9.71 -4.93 -13.27
N PHE A 150 -9.29 -4.96 -12.00
CA PHE A 150 -8.19 -4.16 -11.48
C PHE A 150 -6.84 -4.84 -11.65
N LEU A 151 -5.76 -4.05 -11.62
CA LEU A 151 -4.40 -4.58 -11.70
C LEU A 151 -4.02 -5.25 -10.37
N SER A 152 -3.95 -6.58 -10.37
CA SER A 152 -3.40 -7.36 -9.26
C SER A 152 -2.09 -8.05 -9.69
N ARG A 153 -1.10 -8.02 -8.80
CA ARG A 153 0.21 -8.68 -8.93
C ARG A 153 0.34 -9.76 -7.85
N ASP A 154 1.37 -10.59 -7.93
CA ASP A 154 1.59 -11.70 -6.99
C ASP A 154 1.75 -11.22 -5.53
N ASP A 155 2.31 -10.03 -5.32
CA ASP A 155 2.54 -9.40 -4.01
C ASP A 155 1.38 -8.51 -3.54
N SER A 156 0.29 -8.44 -4.31
CA SER A 156 -0.85 -7.58 -4.02
C SER A 156 -1.64 -8.02 -2.81
N VAL A 157 -1.62 -9.31 -2.45
CA VAL A 157 -2.28 -9.81 -1.24
C VAL A 157 -1.23 -10.42 -0.34
N SER A 158 -0.98 -9.78 0.79
CA SER A 158 -0.02 -10.28 1.77
C SER A 158 -0.38 -9.88 3.19
N ILE A 159 0.20 -10.57 4.15
CA ILE A 159 0.26 -10.09 5.52
C ILE A 159 1.37 -9.03 5.56
N MET A 160 1.05 -7.82 6.01
CA MET A 160 2.07 -6.81 6.27
C MET A 160 2.86 -7.26 7.49
N ASP A 161 4.15 -7.00 7.59
CA ASP A 161 4.87 -7.19 8.86
C ASP A 161 4.89 -5.89 9.68
N GLY A 162 5.31 -5.96 10.95
CA GLY A 162 5.33 -4.78 11.81
C GLY A 162 6.33 -3.70 11.38
N THR A 163 7.34 -4.05 10.57
CA THR A 163 8.30 -3.09 10.01
C THR A 163 7.66 -2.33 8.85
N ASP A 164 7.02 -3.05 7.92
CA ASP A 164 6.29 -2.47 6.80
C ASP A 164 5.13 -1.58 7.27
N GLU A 165 4.45 -1.93 8.37
CA GLU A 165 3.47 -1.06 9.04
C GLU A 165 4.12 0.28 9.43
N GLY A 166 5.25 0.23 10.14
CA GLY A 166 5.96 1.44 10.58
C GLY A 166 6.47 2.30 9.42
N ILE A 167 6.95 1.69 8.34
CA ILE A 167 7.40 2.39 7.13
C ILE A 167 6.23 3.05 6.42
N SER A 168 5.14 2.29 6.21
CA SER A 168 3.94 2.78 5.52
C SER A 168 3.32 3.96 6.27
N THR A 169 3.26 3.90 7.60
CA THR A 169 2.74 5.01 8.40
C THR A 169 3.69 6.22 8.37
N TRP A 170 5.01 6.01 8.41
CA TRP A 170 5.97 7.10 8.25
C TRP A 170 5.88 7.79 6.89
N ILE A 171 5.73 7.01 5.80
CA ILE A 171 5.48 7.55 4.45
C ILE A 171 4.17 8.35 4.44
N THR A 172 3.10 7.81 5.02
CA THR A 172 1.79 8.48 5.07
C THR A 172 1.88 9.82 5.79
N VAL A 173 2.51 9.87 6.96
CA VAL A 173 2.69 11.11 7.72
C VAL A 173 3.49 12.13 6.92
N ASN A 174 4.64 11.73 6.36
CA ASN A 174 5.50 12.65 5.61
C ASN A 174 4.93 13.05 4.24
N PHE A 175 4.07 12.23 3.65
CA PHE A 175 3.28 12.62 2.49
C PHE A 175 2.29 13.73 2.87
N LEU A 176 1.51 13.54 3.94
CA LEU A 176 0.48 14.50 4.36
C LEU A 176 1.07 15.80 4.90
N THR A 177 2.26 15.76 5.53
CA THR A 177 2.94 16.95 6.05
C THR A 177 3.88 17.60 5.04
N GLY A 178 3.99 17.06 3.83
CA GLY A 178 4.84 17.59 2.75
C GLY A 178 6.33 17.29 2.88
N GLY A 179 6.74 16.49 3.88
CA GLY A 179 8.12 16.03 4.06
C GLY A 179 8.66 15.18 2.89
N LEU A 180 7.79 14.62 2.05
CA LEU A 180 8.17 13.87 0.84
C LEU A 180 8.08 14.68 -0.46
N HIS A 181 7.73 15.97 -0.40
CA HIS A 181 7.50 16.76 -1.62
C HIS A 181 8.78 17.19 -2.31
N ASN A 182 9.86 17.46 -1.55
CA ASN A 182 11.17 17.82 -2.08
C ASN A 182 12.27 17.12 -1.26
N ALA A 183 13.41 16.82 -1.90
CA ALA A 183 14.53 16.12 -1.26
C ALA A 183 15.09 16.83 -0.01
N ASP A 184 15.00 18.17 0.04
CA ASP A 184 15.50 18.99 1.14
C ASP A 184 14.46 19.21 2.26
N SER A 185 13.26 18.66 2.12
CA SER A 185 12.19 18.85 3.11
C SER A 185 12.49 18.02 4.36
N PRO A 186 12.44 18.62 5.57
CA PRO A 186 12.65 17.86 6.79
C PRO A 186 11.52 16.85 6.97
N THR A 187 11.88 15.59 7.19
CA THR A 187 10.91 14.55 7.53
C THR A 187 10.67 14.52 9.04
N VAL A 188 9.43 14.24 9.45
CA VAL A 188 9.08 14.00 10.84
C VAL A 188 9.24 12.52 11.19
N GLY A 189 9.67 12.24 12.42
CA GLY A 189 9.59 10.90 13.00
C GLY A 189 8.15 10.53 13.36
N MET A 190 7.89 9.23 13.44
CA MET A 190 6.57 8.68 13.73
C MET A 190 6.67 7.59 14.80
N LEU A 191 5.68 7.55 15.69
CA LEU A 191 5.52 6.53 16.73
C LEU A 191 4.11 5.96 16.66
N ASP A 192 4.00 4.65 16.49
CA ASP A 192 2.74 3.89 16.46
C ASP A 192 2.60 3.02 17.70
N LEU A 193 1.46 3.10 18.38
CA LEU A 193 1.12 2.23 19.51
C LEU A 193 -0.05 1.34 19.11
N GLY A 194 0.28 0.23 18.45
CA GLY A 194 -0.68 -0.79 18.05
C GLY A 194 -1.09 -1.72 19.22
N GLY A 195 -2.08 -2.58 18.97
CA GLY A 195 -2.59 -3.49 20.01
C GLY A 195 -1.61 -4.59 20.46
N GLY A 196 -0.61 -4.93 19.63
CA GLY A 196 0.37 -5.97 19.93
C GLY A 196 1.82 -5.59 19.61
N SER A 197 2.06 -4.35 19.19
CA SER A 197 3.39 -3.87 18.79
C SER A 197 3.49 -2.35 18.93
N THR A 198 4.73 -1.87 19.03
CA THR A 198 5.06 -0.45 18.95
C THR A 198 6.07 -0.27 17.85
N GLN A 199 5.83 0.71 16.98
CA GLN A 199 6.70 1.08 15.87
C GLN A 199 7.26 2.47 16.11
N ILE A 200 8.56 2.64 15.90
CA ILE A 200 9.23 3.95 15.88
C ILE A 200 9.99 4.04 14.57
N THR A 201 9.65 5.04 13.75
CA THR A 201 10.19 5.18 12.39
C THR A 201 10.63 6.62 12.14
N PHE A 202 11.87 6.81 11.70
CA PHE A 202 12.41 8.13 11.34
C PHE A 202 13.53 7.99 10.29
N SER A 203 13.79 9.05 9.53
CA SER A 203 14.98 9.13 8.69
C SER A 203 16.19 9.50 9.56
N PRO A 204 17.24 8.66 9.64
CA PRO A 204 18.47 9.04 10.33
C PRO A 204 19.19 10.15 9.55
N GLN A 205 19.89 11.04 10.25
CA GLN A 205 20.88 11.92 9.64
C GLN A 205 22.24 11.23 9.74
N ASP A 206 23.04 11.34 8.68
CA ASP A 206 24.44 10.92 8.75
C ASP A 206 25.19 11.86 9.71
N GLU A 207 26.03 11.29 10.59
CA GLU A 207 26.93 12.04 11.49
C GLU A 207 28.08 12.72 10.73
#